data_AF-A0A6V8HD70-F1
#
_entry.id   AF-A0A6V8HD70-F1
#
_cell.length_a   1.000
_cell.length_b   1.000
_cell.length_c   1.000
_cell.angle_alpha   90.00
_cell.angle_beta   90.00
_cell.angle_gamma   90.00
#
_symmetry.space_group_name_H-M   'P 1'
#
loop_
_entity.id
_entity.type
_entity.pdbx_description
1 polymer ?
#
loop_
_entity_poly.entity_id
_entity_poly.type
_entity_poly.pdbx_seq_one_letter_code
_entity_poly.pdbx_strand_id
1 'polypeptide(L)'
;MFIISPISACATEDKRDRFLDYISRIAPVTHATEPKCHGYAWFRSAEENDTVPQHWVKGLEVYEDVEANTQTHRASAEYKTFRAAVGAEELLEFPSDLRFWRPFMGFMKREGKDPEADQFFSHKQPLSAETCQYIVVDELLPKPRYKDSLLKSLSELVQRAEQNQNILSFWVLNREDKDEDPGLLVFARYVNRRAWIEFEESEEISAAWKEANYSYQNQSVFSLPSAIMATPGVLMRLSNDASSSKLTIPGIEAVYTLKANDDSTPLFNTLYFLGDITPLVNSKSQYEADKTNSSASEVSWVVCSFINGRDTAGLSQEPQTKPHVLPNPPARGSILVINGSTPRADKEDDYHAWYDQEHGGKLTKVPGWNAARRYALAAIYGNVETANFYGFNFYDAENGLGGPEWKAGVTEWTLRIRSNAAKPNIRRVWKVETV
;
A
#
# COMPACT_ATOMS: atom_id res chain seq x y z
N MET A 1 -1.80 -24.89 -17.32
CA MET A 1 -1.46 -24.62 -15.91
C MET A 1 -2.44 -23.65 -15.31
N PHE A 2 -2.89 -23.97 -14.12
CA PHE A 2 -3.82 -23.21 -13.28
C PHE A 2 -3.19 -23.10 -11.91
N ILE A 3 -3.06 -21.87 -11.41
CA ILE A 3 -2.31 -21.60 -10.19
C ILE A 3 -3.26 -21.03 -9.16
N ILE A 4 -3.17 -21.50 -7.92
CA ILE A 4 -3.81 -20.88 -6.78
C ILE A 4 -2.70 -20.38 -5.87
N SER A 5 -2.76 -19.13 -5.43
CA SER A 5 -1.81 -18.57 -4.46
C SER A 5 -2.55 -17.93 -3.28
N PRO A 6 -3.24 -18.74 -2.47
CA PRO A 6 -4.06 -18.21 -1.41
C PRO A 6 -3.19 -17.57 -0.34
N ILE A 7 -3.61 -16.42 0.18
CA ILE A 7 -3.29 -16.08 1.56
C ILE A 7 -4.42 -16.52 2.47
N SER A 8 -4.08 -17.24 3.53
CA SER A 8 -5.05 -17.72 4.51
C SER A 8 -4.85 -16.98 5.82
N ALA A 9 -5.89 -16.22 6.20
CA ALA A 9 -5.94 -15.42 7.41
C ALA A 9 -6.24 -16.30 8.62
N CYS A 10 -5.22 -17.02 9.09
CA CYS A 10 -5.36 -17.81 10.32
C CYS A 10 -5.77 -16.90 11.48
N ALA A 11 -6.58 -17.36 12.43
CA ALA A 11 -7.08 -16.50 13.50
C ALA A 11 -6.05 -16.19 14.59
N THR A 12 -5.08 -17.08 14.81
CA THR A 12 -3.99 -16.92 15.79
C THR A 12 -2.75 -17.71 15.35
N GLU A 13 -1.63 -17.55 16.05
CA GLU A 13 -0.43 -18.38 15.86
C GLU A 13 -0.67 -19.87 16.11
N ASP A 14 -1.45 -20.23 17.15
CA ASP A 14 -1.84 -21.62 17.39
C ASP A 14 -2.68 -22.17 16.24
N LYS A 15 -3.60 -21.35 15.70
CA LYS A 15 -4.43 -21.72 14.55
C LYS A 15 -3.61 -21.85 13.27
N ARG A 16 -2.58 -21.01 13.08
CA ARG A 16 -1.59 -21.13 12.01
C ARG A 16 -0.88 -22.48 12.08
N ASP A 17 -0.35 -22.82 13.25
CA ASP A 17 0.42 -24.05 13.41
C ASP A 17 -0.46 -25.28 13.25
N ARG A 18 -1.71 -25.19 13.71
CA ARG A 18 -2.74 -26.19 13.47
C ARG A 18 -3.11 -26.32 11.99
N PHE A 19 -3.26 -25.21 11.28
CA PHE A 19 -3.49 -25.19 9.83
C PHE A 19 -2.35 -25.89 9.10
N LEU A 20 -1.09 -25.54 9.41
CA LEU A 20 0.08 -26.12 8.78
C LEU A 20 0.28 -27.61 9.12
N ASP A 21 -0.12 -28.06 10.32
CA ASP A 21 -0.16 -29.48 10.67
C ASP A 21 -1.07 -30.28 9.71
N TYR A 22 -2.25 -29.76 9.37
CA TYR A 22 -3.10 -30.39 8.35
C TYR A 22 -2.46 -30.36 6.95
N ILE A 23 -1.91 -29.22 6.54
CA ILE A 23 -1.21 -29.09 5.25
C ILE A 23 -0.05 -30.10 5.14
N SER A 24 0.69 -30.32 6.22
CA SER A 24 1.83 -31.26 6.25
C SER A 24 1.43 -32.71 5.97
N ARG A 25 0.15 -33.06 6.17
CA ARG A 25 -0.42 -34.38 5.85
C ARG A 25 -0.93 -34.46 4.43
N ILE A 26 -1.40 -33.34 3.86
CA ILE A 26 -1.86 -33.25 2.47
C ILE A 26 -0.67 -33.34 1.51
N ALA A 27 0.39 -32.58 1.75
CA ALA A 27 1.49 -32.41 0.80
C ALA A 27 2.14 -33.74 0.33
N PRO A 28 2.45 -34.72 1.21
CA PRO A 28 3.01 -36.01 0.78
C PRO A 28 2.06 -36.83 -0.09
N VAL A 29 0.76 -36.80 0.20
CA VAL A 29 -0.25 -37.55 -0.57
C VAL A 29 -0.43 -36.94 -1.94
N THR A 30 -0.52 -35.60 -2.01
CA THR A 30 -0.58 -34.86 -3.26
C THR A 30 0.65 -35.15 -4.13
N HIS A 31 1.85 -35.08 -3.56
CA HIS A 31 3.07 -35.39 -4.30
C HIS A 31 3.11 -36.83 -4.83
N ALA A 32 2.66 -37.81 -4.03
CA ALA A 32 2.74 -39.21 -4.39
C ALA A 32 1.64 -39.67 -5.36
N THR A 33 0.47 -39.04 -5.34
CA THR A 33 -0.74 -39.58 -5.97
C THR A 33 -1.39 -38.67 -7.01
N GLU A 34 -1.02 -37.39 -7.08
CA GLU A 34 -1.64 -36.41 -7.97
C GLU A 34 -0.66 -35.95 -9.08
N PRO A 35 -0.50 -36.73 -10.18
CA PRO A 35 0.52 -36.42 -11.21
C PRO A 35 0.26 -35.11 -11.97
N LYS A 36 -0.98 -34.62 -11.95
CA LYS A 36 -1.40 -33.33 -12.53
C LYS A 36 -1.20 -32.15 -11.57
N CYS A 37 -0.70 -32.38 -10.36
CA CYS A 37 -0.25 -31.34 -9.44
C CYS A 37 1.26 -31.16 -9.62
N HIS A 38 1.66 -30.10 -10.30
CA HIS A 38 3.07 -29.80 -10.58
C HIS A 38 3.79 -29.11 -9.41
N GLY A 39 3.02 -28.54 -8.46
CA GLY A 39 3.57 -27.87 -7.30
C GLY A 39 2.52 -27.69 -6.20
N TYR A 40 2.90 -27.97 -4.96
CA TYR A 40 2.06 -27.73 -3.79
C TYR A 40 2.96 -27.35 -2.62
N ALA A 41 2.89 -26.09 -2.19
CA ALA A 41 3.64 -25.61 -1.03
C ALA A 41 2.94 -24.51 -0.28
N TRP A 42 3.31 -24.41 0.99
CA TRP A 42 2.76 -23.48 1.95
C TRP A 42 3.87 -22.93 2.81
N PHE A 43 3.81 -21.63 3.08
CA PHE A 43 4.91 -20.87 3.64
C PHE A 43 4.44 -20.11 4.88
N ARG A 44 5.35 -20.02 5.85
CA ARG A 44 5.23 -19.11 7.00
C ARG A 44 5.79 -17.74 6.62
N SER A 45 5.32 -16.71 7.31
CA SER A 45 5.93 -15.40 7.24
C SER A 45 7.41 -15.48 7.65
N ALA A 46 8.25 -14.71 6.97
CA ALA A 46 9.63 -14.47 7.40
C ALA A 46 9.71 -13.46 8.57
N GLU A 47 8.58 -12.94 9.06
CA GLU A 47 8.48 -11.95 10.13
C GLU A 47 9.12 -10.59 9.80
N GLU A 48 9.36 -10.34 8.51
CA GLU A 48 9.97 -9.13 7.96
C GLU A 48 8.95 -8.22 7.23
N ASN A 49 7.65 -8.47 7.45
CA ASN A 49 6.57 -7.73 6.84
C ASN A 49 5.51 -7.35 7.89
N ASP A 50 5.27 -6.05 8.05
CA ASP A 50 4.28 -5.51 9.00
C ASP A 50 2.88 -5.36 8.39
N THR A 51 2.75 -5.49 7.06
CA THR A 51 1.45 -5.34 6.36
C THR A 51 0.54 -6.57 6.49
N VAL A 52 1.13 -7.70 6.90
CA VAL A 52 0.47 -9.00 6.94
C VAL A 52 0.71 -9.57 8.31
N PRO A 53 -0.34 -9.94 9.05
CA PRO A 53 -0.15 -10.59 10.33
C PRO A 53 0.73 -11.84 10.17
N GLN A 54 1.79 -11.94 10.98
CA GLN A 54 2.80 -13.00 10.90
C GLN A 54 2.22 -14.42 11.06
N HIS A 55 1.03 -14.50 11.66
CA HIS A 55 0.30 -15.74 11.85
C HIS A 55 -0.49 -16.18 10.59
N TRP A 56 -0.58 -15.36 9.54
CA TRP A 56 -1.16 -15.78 8.26
C TRP A 56 -0.19 -16.67 7.47
N VAL A 57 -0.74 -17.47 6.54
CA VAL A 57 0.07 -18.39 5.71
C VAL A 57 -0.19 -18.18 4.23
N LYS A 58 0.87 -18.26 3.42
CA LYS A 58 0.81 -18.12 1.96
C LYS A 58 0.95 -19.50 1.31
N GLY A 59 0.04 -19.83 0.41
CA GLY A 59 0.11 -21.03 -0.43
C GLY A 59 0.56 -20.71 -1.84
N LEU A 60 1.12 -21.73 -2.51
CA LEU A 60 1.24 -21.79 -3.96
C LEU A 60 0.96 -23.22 -4.42
N GLU A 61 -0.07 -23.37 -5.24
CA GLU A 61 -0.51 -24.63 -5.81
C GLU A 61 -0.55 -24.50 -7.34
N VAL A 62 0.04 -25.44 -8.06
CA VAL A 62 0.19 -25.42 -9.52
C VAL A 62 -0.37 -26.71 -10.10
N TYR A 63 -1.44 -26.59 -10.87
CA TYR A 63 -2.16 -27.72 -11.48
C TYR A 63 -2.10 -27.65 -13.00
N GLU A 64 -2.12 -28.82 -13.65
CA GLU A 64 -2.19 -28.93 -15.10
C GLU A 64 -3.50 -28.31 -15.63
N ASP A 65 -4.62 -28.70 -15.01
CA ASP A 65 -6.01 -28.34 -15.33
C ASP A 65 -6.87 -28.05 -14.06
N VAL A 66 -8.07 -27.48 -14.25
CA VAL A 66 -9.00 -27.15 -13.15
C VAL A 66 -9.47 -28.39 -12.41
N GLU A 67 -9.66 -29.50 -13.11
CA GLU A 67 -10.19 -30.75 -12.54
C GLU A 67 -9.18 -31.38 -11.58
N ALA A 68 -7.88 -31.27 -11.87
CA ALA A 68 -6.82 -31.71 -10.99
C ALA A 68 -6.92 -31.07 -9.59
N ASN A 69 -7.29 -29.78 -9.49
CA ASN A 69 -7.60 -29.18 -8.20
C ASN A 69 -9.01 -29.56 -7.72
N THR A 70 -10.03 -29.21 -8.50
CA THR A 70 -11.43 -29.20 -8.03
C THR A 70 -12.05 -30.57 -7.81
N GLN A 71 -11.58 -31.59 -8.54
CA GLN A 71 -12.11 -32.96 -8.47
C GLN A 71 -11.11 -33.95 -7.88
N THR A 72 -9.82 -33.84 -8.20
CA THR A 72 -8.81 -34.80 -7.71
C THR A 72 -8.28 -34.38 -6.34
N HIS A 73 -7.58 -33.24 -6.26
CA HIS A 73 -6.97 -32.76 -5.02
C HIS A 73 -7.99 -32.62 -3.90
N ARG A 74 -9.10 -31.92 -4.18
CA ARG A 74 -10.17 -31.66 -3.20
C ARG A 74 -10.97 -32.90 -2.81
N ALA A 75 -10.83 -34.01 -3.54
CA ALA A 75 -11.49 -35.27 -3.18
C ALA A 75 -10.68 -36.15 -2.22
N SER A 76 -9.40 -35.85 -2.00
CA SER A 76 -8.55 -36.61 -1.06
C SER A 76 -9.11 -36.60 0.36
N ALA A 77 -8.83 -37.67 1.12
CA ALA A 77 -9.31 -37.80 2.49
C ALA A 77 -8.66 -36.73 3.39
N GLU A 78 -7.40 -36.44 3.15
CA GLU A 78 -6.58 -35.45 3.85
C GLU A 78 -7.12 -34.04 3.64
N TYR A 79 -7.43 -33.66 2.39
CA TYR A 79 -8.04 -32.35 2.10
C TYR A 79 -9.42 -32.22 2.74
N LYS A 80 -10.27 -33.24 2.64
CA LYS A 80 -11.61 -33.23 3.26
C LYS A 80 -11.52 -33.07 4.79
N THR A 81 -10.58 -33.77 5.41
CA THR A 81 -10.32 -33.66 6.85
C THR A 81 -9.89 -32.25 7.22
N PHE A 82 -8.94 -31.69 6.47
CA PHE A 82 -8.50 -30.30 6.64
C PHE A 82 -9.66 -29.30 6.49
N ARG A 83 -10.48 -29.42 5.44
CA ARG A 83 -11.62 -28.51 5.21
C ARG A 83 -12.68 -28.60 6.31
N ALA A 84 -12.94 -29.79 6.83
CA ALA A 84 -13.83 -29.95 7.97
C ALA A 84 -13.25 -29.25 9.22
N ALA A 85 -11.95 -29.40 9.46
CA ALA A 85 -11.25 -28.76 10.57
C ALA A 85 -11.20 -27.23 10.45
N VAL A 86 -11.02 -26.67 9.25
CA VAL A 86 -11.04 -25.21 9.03
C VAL A 86 -12.32 -24.57 9.59
N GLY A 87 -13.48 -25.21 9.38
CA GLY A 87 -14.75 -24.75 9.92
C GLY A 87 -14.93 -25.10 11.40
N ALA A 88 -14.72 -26.35 11.78
CA ALA A 88 -15.00 -26.83 13.14
C ALA A 88 -14.05 -26.25 14.19
N GLU A 89 -12.80 -26.00 13.81
CA GLU A 89 -11.77 -25.41 14.68
C GLU A 89 -11.63 -23.90 14.44
N GLU A 90 -12.45 -23.27 13.59
CA GLU A 90 -12.36 -21.83 13.27
C GLU A 90 -10.92 -21.39 12.93
N LEU A 91 -10.26 -22.13 12.03
CA LEU A 91 -8.85 -21.91 11.76
C LEU A 91 -8.58 -20.56 11.09
N LEU A 92 -9.56 -20.03 10.35
CA LEU A 92 -9.45 -18.82 9.55
C LEU A 92 -10.46 -17.75 9.99
N GLU A 93 -10.05 -16.49 10.01
CA GLU A 93 -10.92 -15.33 10.25
C GLU A 93 -11.87 -15.09 9.08
N PHE A 94 -11.39 -15.34 7.86
CA PHE A 94 -12.17 -15.26 6.64
C PHE A 94 -11.67 -16.26 5.59
N PRO A 95 -12.52 -16.63 4.60
CA PRO A 95 -12.15 -17.60 3.58
C PRO A 95 -10.97 -17.12 2.72
N SER A 96 -10.06 -18.02 2.39
CA SER A 96 -8.96 -17.75 1.44
C SER A 96 -9.50 -17.56 0.02
N ASP A 97 -8.87 -16.68 -0.77
CA ASP A 97 -9.14 -16.55 -2.21
C ASP A 97 -8.54 -17.75 -2.96
N LEU A 98 -9.42 -18.52 -3.61
CA LEU A 98 -9.07 -19.72 -4.37
C LEU A 98 -9.30 -19.57 -5.88
N ARG A 99 -9.48 -18.34 -6.36
CA ARG A 99 -9.58 -18.06 -7.80
C ARG A 99 -8.24 -18.34 -8.49
N PHE A 100 -8.30 -18.76 -9.75
CA PHE A 100 -7.12 -19.16 -10.50
C PHE A 100 -6.36 -17.98 -11.09
N TRP A 101 -5.04 -18.18 -11.12
CA TRP A 101 -4.05 -17.40 -11.83
C TRP A 101 -3.53 -18.19 -13.04
N ARG A 102 -3.06 -17.46 -14.04
CA ARG A 102 -2.46 -17.99 -15.27
C ARG A 102 -1.05 -17.48 -15.45
N PRO A 103 -0.12 -18.32 -15.94
CA PRO A 103 1.23 -17.86 -16.30
C PRO A 103 1.15 -16.75 -17.34
N PHE A 104 1.89 -15.67 -17.12
CA PHE A 104 1.98 -14.56 -18.07
C PHE A 104 3.39 -14.37 -18.61
N MET A 105 4.40 -14.20 -17.74
CA MET A 105 5.81 -14.11 -18.12
C MET A 105 6.75 -14.55 -17.00
N GLY A 106 8.02 -14.79 -17.36
CA GLY A 106 9.05 -15.28 -16.46
C GLY A 106 9.09 -16.80 -16.35
N PHE A 107 9.70 -17.29 -15.27
CA PHE A 107 10.03 -18.70 -15.12
C PHE A 107 9.65 -19.23 -13.75
N MET A 108 9.00 -20.38 -13.75
CA MET A 108 8.62 -21.10 -12.53
C MET A 108 9.82 -21.80 -11.90
N LYS A 109 10.67 -22.45 -12.69
CA LYS A 109 11.90 -23.11 -12.24
C LYS A 109 13.02 -22.91 -13.26
N ARG A 110 14.28 -23.05 -12.85
CA ARG A 110 15.41 -23.09 -13.78
C ARG A 110 15.48 -24.43 -14.51
N GLU A 111 15.74 -24.40 -15.81
CA GLU A 111 16.02 -25.60 -16.59
C GLU A 111 17.53 -25.94 -16.54
N GLY A 112 17.91 -27.06 -15.90
CA GLY A 112 19.23 -27.70 -16.11
C GLY A 112 20.11 -28.07 -14.90
N LYS A 113 20.57 -29.34 -14.94
CA LYS A 113 21.67 -30.07 -14.24
C LYS A 113 21.54 -30.56 -12.79
N ASP A 114 20.52 -30.20 -12.03
CA ASP A 114 20.28 -30.84 -10.74
C ASP A 114 19.00 -31.71 -10.81
N PRO A 115 19.07 -33.04 -10.62
CA PRO A 115 17.89 -33.89 -10.48
C PRO A 115 16.93 -33.45 -9.37
N GLU A 116 17.42 -32.68 -8.38
CA GLU A 116 16.59 -32.06 -7.34
C GLU A 116 15.95 -30.74 -7.81
N ALA A 117 16.51 -30.05 -8.80
CA ALA A 117 15.92 -28.85 -9.42
C ALA A 117 14.68 -29.16 -10.28
N ASP A 118 14.44 -30.43 -10.60
CA ASP A 118 13.21 -30.85 -11.27
C ASP A 118 12.00 -30.90 -10.32
N GLN A 119 12.21 -30.94 -9.00
CA GLN A 119 11.16 -30.91 -7.99
C GLN A 119 11.02 -29.51 -7.40
N PHE A 120 9.85 -28.89 -7.64
CA PHE A 120 9.60 -27.48 -7.36
C PHE A 120 9.89 -27.05 -5.90
N PHE A 121 9.66 -27.90 -4.89
CA PHE A 121 9.83 -27.56 -3.46
C PHE A 121 10.57 -28.61 -2.61
N SER A 122 11.33 -29.53 -3.20
CA SER A 122 11.99 -30.58 -2.40
C SER A 122 13.29 -30.11 -1.77
N HIS A 123 13.45 -30.32 -0.46
CA HIS A 123 14.74 -30.19 0.23
C HIS A 123 15.04 -31.51 0.93
N LYS A 124 16.12 -32.21 0.53
CA LYS A 124 16.58 -33.42 1.23
C LYS A 124 17.42 -33.11 2.47
N GLN A 125 17.89 -31.87 2.61
CA GLN A 125 18.65 -31.42 3.77
C GLN A 125 17.78 -30.59 4.73
N PRO A 126 18.01 -30.64 6.05
CA PRO A 126 17.37 -29.76 7.01
C PRO A 126 17.61 -28.29 6.64
N LEU A 127 16.55 -27.49 6.66
CA LEU A 127 16.64 -26.05 6.44
C LEU A 127 17.32 -25.39 7.66
N SER A 128 18.30 -24.54 7.40
CA SER A 128 18.91 -23.60 8.34
C SER A 128 18.63 -22.17 7.86
N ALA A 129 18.95 -21.15 8.66
CA ALA A 129 18.83 -19.75 8.21
C ALA A 129 19.66 -19.46 6.94
N GLU A 130 20.72 -20.24 6.68
CA GLU A 130 21.60 -20.09 5.53
C GLU A 130 21.14 -20.90 4.31
N THR A 131 20.37 -21.97 4.51
CA THR A 131 19.84 -22.85 3.45
C THR A 131 18.35 -22.66 3.18
N CYS A 132 17.65 -21.86 3.98
CA CYS A 132 16.25 -21.51 3.76
C CYS A 132 16.14 -20.58 2.56
N GLN A 133 15.36 -21.01 1.58
CA GLN A 133 14.97 -20.16 0.46
C GLN A 133 14.14 -18.99 0.97
N TYR A 134 14.28 -17.85 0.30
CA TYR A 134 13.48 -16.67 0.58
C TYR A 134 12.44 -16.50 -0.52
N ILE A 135 11.19 -16.29 -0.13
CA ILE A 135 10.05 -16.25 -1.06
C ILE A 135 9.39 -14.90 -0.92
N VAL A 136 9.16 -14.26 -2.06
CA VAL A 136 8.48 -12.98 -2.16
C VAL A 136 7.29 -13.16 -3.08
N VAL A 137 6.13 -12.68 -2.63
CA VAL A 137 4.92 -12.68 -3.43
C VAL A 137 4.30 -11.31 -3.39
N ASP A 138 4.26 -10.63 -4.53
CA ASP A 138 3.64 -9.32 -4.70
C ASP A 138 2.38 -9.50 -5.56
N GLU A 139 1.24 -8.96 -5.16
CA GLU A 139 0.06 -8.87 -6.04
C GLU A 139 -0.17 -7.39 -6.42
N LEU A 140 -0.40 -7.13 -7.70
CA LEU A 140 -0.39 -5.77 -8.22
C LEU A 140 -1.73 -5.52 -8.90
N LEU A 141 -2.39 -4.41 -8.58
CA LEU A 141 -3.64 -4.02 -9.23
C LEU A 141 -3.40 -2.83 -10.18
N PRO A 142 -3.02 -3.07 -11.45
CA PRO A 142 -2.60 -2.03 -12.36
C PRO A 142 -3.67 -0.95 -12.56
N LYS A 143 -3.27 0.31 -12.41
CA LYS A 143 -4.04 1.47 -12.87
C LYS A 143 -4.11 1.42 -14.40
N PRO A 144 -5.30 1.58 -15.01
CA PRO A 144 -5.47 1.41 -16.46
C PRO A 144 -4.47 2.19 -17.31
N ARG A 145 -4.17 3.45 -16.96
CA ARG A 145 -3.23 4.32 -17.71
C ARG A 145 -1.76 3.91 -17.62
N TYR A 146 -1.38 3.11 -16.62
CA TYR A 146 0.00 2.71 -16.38
C TYR A 146 0.24 1.23 -16.64
N LYS A 147 -0.79 0.48 -17.05
CA LYS A 147 -0.70 -0.97 -17.28
C LYS A 147 0.46 -1.31 -18.21
N ASP A 148 0.61 -0.62 -19.34
CA ASP A 148 1.68 -0.92 -20.30
C ASP A 148 3.08 -0.61 -19.73
N SER A 149 3.22 0.49 -18.97
CA SER A 149 4.49 0.82 -18.28
C SER A 149 4.84 -0.24 -17.25
N LEU A 150 3.87 -0.66 -16.43
CA LEU A 150 4.05 -1.72 -15.45
C LEU A 150 4.47 -3.03 -16.11
N LEU A 151 3.77 -3.47 -17.16
CA LEU A 151 4.09 -4.71 -17.87
C LEU A 151 5.49 -4.65 -18.49
N LYS A 152 5.93 -3.49 -18.96
CA LYS A 152 7.29 -3.27 -19.44
C LYS A 152 8.31 -3.44 -18.30
N SER A 153 8.09 -2.78 -17.16
CA SER A 153 8.95 -2.89 -15.98
C SER A 153 9.03 -4.33 -15.47
N LEU A 154 7.90 -5.05 -15.41
CA LEU A 154 7.87 -6.46 -15.02
C LEU A 154 8.63 -7.34 -16.02
N SER A 155 8.53 -7.07 -17.31
CA SER A 155 9.32 -7.79 -18.32
C SER A 155 10.82 -7.55 -18.16
N GLU A 156 11.25 -6.33 -17.80
CA GLU A 156 12.67 -6.04 -17.53
C GLU A 156 13.16 -6.75 -16.26
N LEU A 157 12.33 -6.77 -15.21
CA LEU A 157 12.60 -7.52 -13.97
C LEU A 157 12.77 -9.02 -14.24
N VAL A 158 11.87 -9.60 -15.05
CA VAL A 158 11.96 -11.00 -15.50
C VAL A 158 13.29 -11.29 -16.20
N GLN A 159 13.69 -10.46 -17.18
CA GLN A 159 14.94 -10.68 -17.92
C GLN A 159 16.17 -10.63 -17.02
N ARG A 160 16.19 -9.72 -16.04
CA ARG A 160 17.27 -9.63 -15.06
C ARG A 160 17.27 -10.84 -14.12
N ALA A 161 16.08 -11.30 -13.72
CA ALA A 161 15.96 -12.47 -12.87
C ALA A 161 16.44 -13.75 -13.57
N GLU A 162 16.17 -13.90 -14.86
CA GLU A 162 16.66 -15.02 -15.67
C GLU A 162 18.20 -15.10 -15.67
N GLN A 163 18.88 -13.94 -15.69
CA GLN A 163 20.33 -13.83 -15.70
C GLN A 163 20.98 -14.07 -14.32
N ASN A 164 20.22 -13.92 -13.23
CA ASN A 164 20.74 -14.06 -11.87
C ASN A 164 20.54 -15.47 -11.31
N GLN A 165 21.60 -16.29 -11.30
CA GLN A 165 21.56 -17.69 -10.83
C GLN A 165 21.08 -17.88 -9.38
N ASN A 166 21.11 -16.83 -8.56
CA ASN A 166 20.62 -16.87 -7.17
C ASN A 166 19.09 -16.73 -7.07
N ILE A 167 18.40 -16.50 -8.20
CA ILE A 167 16.95 -16.45 -8.30
C ILE A 167 16.47 -17.75 -8.92
N LEU A 168 15.65 -18.49 -8.18
CA LEU A 168 15.20 -19.84 -8.50
C LEU A 168 13.86 -19.84 -9.26
N SER A 169 13.05 -18.81 -9.02
CA SER A 169 11.78 -18.56 -9.69
C SER A 169 11.57 -17.05 -9.79
N PHE A 170 11.01 -16.58 -10.89
CA PHE A 170 10.47 -15.22 -11.00
C PHE A 170 9.32 -15.27 -11.99
N TRP A 171 8.10 -15.31 -11.48
CA TRP A 171 6.92 -15.67 -12.25
C TRP A 171 5.82 -14.65 -12.11
N VAL A 172 5.47 -13.99 -13.20
CA VAL A 172 4.35 -13.05 -13.27
C VAL A 172 3.13 -13.80 -13.77
N LEU A 173 2.05 -13.70 -13.02
CA LEU A 173 0.77 -14.32 -13.28
C LEU A 173 -0.32 -13.27 -13.48
N ASN A 174 -1.33 -13.60 -14.28
CA ASN A 174 -2.56 -12.81 -14.41
C ASN A 174 -3.74 -13.57 -13.85
N ARG A 175 -4.77 -12.88 -13.39
CA ARG A 175 -6.06 -13.53 -13.12
C ARG A 175 -6.61 -14.20 -14.38
N GLU A 176 -7.25 -15.36 -14.19
CA GLU A 176 -7.91 -16.07 -15.29
C GLU A 176 -8.98 -15.19 -15.96
N ASP A 177 -9.81 -14.52 -15.14
CA ASP A 177 -10.87 -13.60 -15.58
C ASP A 177 -10.33 -12.17 -15.74
N LYS A 178 -9.29 -12.01 -16.57
CA LYS A 178 -8.54 -10.74 -16.75
C LYS A 178 -9.40 -9.52 -17.13
N ASP A 179 -10.59 -9.74 -17.66
CA ASP A 179 -11.53 -8.69 -18.07
C ASP A 179 -12.34 -8.16 -16.88
N GLU A 180 -12.46 -8.94 -15.80
CA GLU A 180 -13.15 -8.57 -14.54
C GLU A 180 -12.16 -8.21 -13.42
N ASP A 181 -10.97 -8.83 -13.40
CA ASP A 181 -9.92 -8.58 -12.41
C ASP A 181 -8.57 -8.38 -13.12
N PRO A 182 -8.07 -7.13 -13.23
CA PRO A 182 -6.82 -6.85 -13.93
C PRO A 182 -5.58 -7.19 -13.09
N GLY A 183 -5.75 -7.82 -11.92
CA GLY A 183 -4.68 -8.15 -10.99
C GLY A 183 -3.56 -9.00 -11.61
N LEU A 184 -2.35 -8.69 -11.18
CA LEU A 184 -1.12 -9.44 -11.46
C LEU A 184 -0.60 -10.04 -10.15
N LEU A 185 0.13 -11.15 -10.22
CA LEU A 185 0.86 -11.70 -9.09
C LEU A 185 2.28 -12.03 -9.52
N VAL A 186 3.27 -11.49 -8.82
CA VAL A 186 4.69 -11.79 -8.99
C VAL A 186 5.11 -12.73 -7.89
N PHE A 187 5.47 -13.96 -8.24
CA PHE A 187 6.02 -14.96 -7.33
C PHE A 187 7.52 -15.12 -7.60
N ALA A 188 8.35 -14.79 -6.62
CA ALA A 188 9.80 -14.87 -6.73
C ALA A 188 10.39 -15.74 -5.62
N ARG A 189 11.40 -16.55 -5.99
CA ARG A 189 12.16 -17.40 -5.06
C ARG A 189 13.64 -17.13 -5.20
N TYR A 190 14.30 -17.02 -4.07
CA TYR A 190 15.72 -16.74 -3.97
C TYR A 190 16.39 -17.86 -3.17
N VAL A 191 17.64 -18.17 -3.50
CA VAL A 191 18.43 -19.19 -2.79
C VAL A 191 18.53 -18.91 -1.28
N ASN A 192 18.48 -17.63 -0.89
CA ASN A 192 18.39 -17.15 0.49
C ASN A 192 18.01 -15.66 0.51
N ARG A 193 17.85 -15.11 1.72
CA ARG A 193 17.52 -13.70 1.96
C ARG A 193 18.52 -12.72 1.37
N ARG A 194 19.82 -13.01 1.45
CA ARG A 194 20.87 -12.11 0.93
C ARG A 194 20.75 -11.94 -0.58
N ALA A 195 20.46 -13.02 -1.31
CA ALA A 195 20.23 -12.95 -2.76
C ALA A 195 19.02 -12.08 -3.14
N TRP A 196 17.98 -12.08 -2.30
CA TRP A 196 16.84 -11.17 -2.48
C TRP A 196 17.27 -9.70 -2.30
N ILE A 197 17.96 -9.39 -1.21
CA ILE A 197 18.45 -8.01 -0.93
C ILE A 197 19.35 -7.51 -2.06
N GLU A 198 20.33 -8.31 -2.47
CA GLU A 198 21.26 -7.94 -3.55
C GLU A 198 20.54 -7.70 -4.87
N PHE A 199 19.44 -8.42 -5.14
CA PHE A 199 18.62 -8.19 -6.32
C PHE A 199 17.81 -6.90 -6.20
N GLU A 200 17.14 -6.67 -5.07
CA GLU A 200 16.29 -5.49 -4.86
C GLU A 200 17.05 -4.16 -4.75
N GLU A 201 18.27 -4.19 -4.19
CA GLU A 201 19.10 -2.99 -4.00
C GLU A 201 19.82 -2.52 -5.27
N SER A 202 19.79 -3.30 -6.34
CA SER A 202 20.25 -2.84 -7.66
C SER A 202 19.49 -1.57 -8.07
N GLU A 203 20.22 -0.55 -8.51
CA GLU A 203 19.64 0.74 -8.89
C GLU A 203 18.57 0.58 -9.99
N GLU A 204 18.83 -0.30 -10.95
CA GLU A 204 17.94 -0.61 -12.06
C GLU A 204 16.69 -1.40 -11.63
N ILE A 205 16.83 -2.31 -10.67
CA ILE A 205 15.72 -3.07 -10.09
C ILE A 205 14.85 -2.15 -9.22
N SER A 206 15.47 -1.35 -8.36
CA SER A 206 14.80 -0.34 -7.55
C SER A 206 14.03 0.65 -8.43
N ALA A 207 14.59 1.09 -9.57
CA ALA A 207 13.90 1.95 -10.52
C ALA A 207 12.69 1.26 -11.16
N ALA A 208 12.82 0.00 -11.59
CA ALA A 208 11.74 -0.76 -12.18
C ALA A 208 10.58 -0.98 -11.19
N TRP A 209 10.89 -1.29 -9.93
CA TRP A 209 9.87 -1.41 -8.87
C TRP A 209 9.25 -0.08 -8.48
N LYS A 210 9.99 1.04 -8.48
CA LYS A 210 9.42 2.38 -8.28
C LYS A 210 8.37 2.72 -9.33
N GLU A 211 8.67 2.45 -10.60
CA GLU A 211 7.72 2.64 -11.71
C GLU A 211 6.50 1.71 -11.55
N ALA A 212 6.74 0.45 -11.17
CA ALA A 212 5.67 -0.51 -10.91
C ALA A 212 4.74 -0.06 -9.75
N ASN A 213 5.32 0.42 -8.65
CA ASN A 213 4.59 0.90 -7.47
C ASN A 213 3.75 2.15 -7.76
N TYR A 214 4.22 3.05 -8.63
CA TYR A 214 3.43 4.19 -9.07
C TYR A 214 2.17 3.78 -9.85
N SER A 215 2.25 2.62 -10.50
CA SER A 215 1.33 2.14 -11.51
C SER A 215 0.14 1.32 -11.00
N TYR A 216 -0.03 1.08 -9.68
CA TYR A 216 -1.12 0.24 -9.15
C TYR A 216 -1.95 0.90 -8.02
N GLN A 217 -3.19 0.44 -7.80
CA GLN A 217 -4.08 0.85 -6.69
C GLN A 217 -3.96 -0.14 -5.52
N ASN A 218 -3.66 0.36 -4.31
CA ASN A 218 -3.65 -0.46 -3.10
C ASN A 218 -5.07 -0.90 -2.72
N GLN A 219 -5.47 -2.09 -3.13
CA GLN A 219 -6.49 -2.86 -2.43
C GLN A 219 -5.86 -4.13 -1.87
N SER A 220 -5.36 -4.00 -0.64
CA SER A 220 -4.91 -5.08 0.24
C SER A 220 -3.92 -6.05 -0.41
N VAL A 221 -2.66 -5.61 -0.57
CA VAL A 221 -1.59 -6.47 -1.07
C VAL A 221 -0.22 -6.18 -0.46
N PHE A 222 0.38 -7.26 0.03
CA PHE A 222 1.80 -7.66 0.01
C PHE A 222 2.69 -6.85 -0.94
N SER A 223 3.45 -5.94 -0.35
CA SER A 223 4.73 -5.47 -0.88
C SER A 223 5.71 -5.46 0.29
N LEU A 224 6.90 -6.06 0.13
CA LEU A 224 8.01 -5.85 1.08
C LEU A 224 8.42 -4.37 1.04
N PRO A 225 8.95 -3.80 2.13
CA PRO A 225 9.74 -2.60 1.98
C PRO A 225 11.02 -3.00 1.24
N SER A 226 11.15 -2.53 -0.01
CA SER A 226 12.39 -1.90 -0.45
C SER A 226 12.99 -1.16 0.75
N ALA A 227 14.29 -1.29 1.03
CA ALA A 227 15.02 -0.54 2.06
C ALA A 227 14.24 0.70 2.50
N ILE A 228 13.55 0.63 3.65
CA ILE A 228 12.36 1.46 4.00
C ILE A 228 12.58 2.86 3.46
N MET A 229 12.01 3.14 2.28
CA MET A 229 12.01 4.50 1.79
C MET A 229 11.00 5.18 2.69
N ALA A 230 11.52 5.92 3.66
CA ALA A 230 10.77 6.76 4.56
C ALA A 230 9.61 7.40 3.79
N THR A 231 8.36 7.09 4.17
CA THR A 231 7.18 7.56 3.45
C THR A 231 6.84 8.95 3.99
N PRO A 232 7.17 10.04 3.29
CA PRO A 232 6.99 11.35 3.87
C PRO A 232 5.51 11.69 3.89
N GLY A 233 5.08 12.43 4.89
CA GLY A 233 3.65 12.68 5.07
C GLY A 233 3.34 13.65 6.18
N VAL A 234 2.06 13.69 6.53
CA VAL A 234 1.54 14.58 7.57
C VAL A 234 0.58 13.82 8.49
N LEU A 235 0.75 14.02 9.79
CA LEU A 235 -0.26 13.70 10.79
C LEU A 235 -1.05 14.96 11.13
N MET A 236 -2.36 14.92 10.94
CA MET A 236 -3.31 15.88 11.51
C MET A 236 -3.80 15.35 12.85
N ARG A 237 -3.36 15.95 13.96
CA ARG A 237 -3.90 15.68 15.30
C ARG A 237 -5.02 16.68 15.60
N LEU A 238 -6.25 16.22 15.57
CA LEU A 238 -7.46 17.03 15.69
C LEU A 238 -8.07 16.90 17.10
N SER A 239 -8.46 18.02 17.70
CA SER A 239 -9.12 18.05 19.01
C SER A 239 -9.98 19.31 19.18
N ASN A 240 -10.94 19.27 20.12
CA ASN A 240 -11.68 20.47 20.53
C ASN A 240 -10.96 21.27 21.60
N ASP A 241 -9.96 20.68 22.25
CA ASP A 241 -9.15 21.30 23.28
C ASP A 241 -7.75 21.62 22.75
N ALA A 242 -7.18 22.75 23.17
CA ALA A 242 -5.82 23.12 22.80
C ALA A 242 -4.84 22.10 23.40
N SER A 243 -3.93 21.56 22.57
CA SER A 243 -2.90 20.66 23.09
C SER A 243 -1.89 21.44 23.93
N SER A 244 -1.68 21.03 25.17
CA SER A 244 -0.63 21.58 26.04
C SER A 244 0.72 20.91 25.85
N SER A 245 0.79 19.76 25.15
CA SER A 245 2.01 18.95 24.96
C SER A 245 2.19 18.54 23.51
N LYS A 246 3.41 18.66 22.99
CA LYS A 246 3.78 18.12 21.68
C LYS A 246 3.93 16.60 21.79
N LEU A 247 3.48 15.88 20.76
CA LEU A 247 3.71 14.44 20.64
C LEU A 247 5.21 14.14 20.50
N THR A 248 5.64 13.04 21.12
CA THR A 248 7.00 12.51 20.97
C THR A 248 6.97 11.40 19.92
N ILE A 249 7.05 11.79 18.65
CA ILE A 249 7.04 10.88 17.49
C ILE A 249 8.39 10.98 16.78
N PRO A 250 9.04 9.87 16.40
CA PRO A 250 10.26 9.89 15.59
C PRO A 250 10.03 10.56 14.22
N GLY A 251 11.03 11.25 13.69
CA GLY A 251 11.00 11.74 12.31
C GLY A 251 10.16 13.00 12.07
N ILE A 252 9.80 13.75 13.12
CA ILE A 252 9.16 15.08 12.99
C ILE A 252 10.13 16.06 12.34
N GLU A 253 9.73 16.61 11.18
CA GLU A 253 10.49 17.61 10.44
C GLU A 253 9.92 19.04 10.63
N ALA A 254 8.61 19.17 10.87
CA ALA A 254 7.98 20.44 11.21
C ALA A 254 6.67 20.22 12.01
N VAL A 255 6.27 21.19 12.84
CA VAL A 255 5.04 21.11 13.62
C VAL A 255 4.28 22.43 13.57
N TYR A 256 3.06 22.45 13.04
CA TYR A 256 2.22 23.67 13.04
C TYR A 256 1.01 23.47 13.93
N THR A 257 0.78 24.39 14.87
CA THR A 257 -0.47 24.42 15.64
C THR A 257 -1.43 25.38 14.99
N LEU A 258 -2.65 24.90 14.77
CA LEU A 258 -3.68 25.63 14.04
C LEU A 258 -4.96 25.69 14.87
N LYS A 259 -5.68 26.80 14.70
CA LYS A 259 -7.02 26.99 15.22
C LYS A 259 -8.03 27.11 14.08
N ALA A 260 -9.21 26.55 14.24
CA ALA A 260 -10.31 26.67 13.29
C ALA A 260 -10.62 28.15 13.01
N ASN A 261 -10.81 28.47 11.74
CA ASN A 261 -11.17 29.80 11.21
C ASN A 261 -12.39 29.69 10.28
N ASP A 262 -13.23 28.67 10.53
CA ASP A 262 -14.44 28.31 9.79
C ASP A 262 -15.63 28.01 10.71
N ASP A 263 -15.53 28.40 11.98
CA ASP A 263 -16.53 28.17 13.03
C ASP A 263 -16.97 26.69 13.17
N SER A 264 -16.12 25.75 12.73
CA SER A 264 -16.40 24.31 12.71
C SER A 264 -15.53 23.54 13.69
N THR A 265 -16.01 22.38 14.13
CA THR A 265 -15.24 21.42 14.94
C THR A 265 -14.56 20.36 14.07
N PRO A 266 -13.41 19.79 14.47
CA PRO A 266 -12.62 20.12 15.66
C PRO A 266 -12.01 21.53 15.64
N LEU A 267 -11.84 22.15 16.81
CA LEU A 267 -11.34 23.53 16.95
C LEU A 267 -9.83 23.68 16.77
N PHE A 268 -9.07 22.62 17.02
CA PHE A 268 -7.61 22.62 16.94
C PHE A 268 -7.12 21.53 16.02
N ASN A 269 -6.06 21.83 15.29
CA ASN A 269 -5.33 20.89 14.46
C ASN A 269 -3.84 21.12 14.66
N THR A 270 -3.13 20.11 15.15
CA THR A 270 -1.66 20.12 15.16
C THR A 270 -1.16 19.26 14.01
N LEU A 271 -0.52 19.91 13.05
CA LEU A 271 0.11 19.25 11.91
C LEU A 271 1.52 18.83 12.29
N TYR A 272 1.83 17.55 12.17
CA TYR A 272 3.20 17.04 12.25
C TYR A 272 3.62 16.58 10.85
N PHE A 273 4.58 17.28 10.26
CA PHE A 273 5.23 16.83 9.04
C PHE A 273 6.30 15.82 9.42
N LEU A 274 6.24 14.66 8.79
CA LEU A 274 7.03 13.49 9.15
C LEU A 274 7.83 13.04 7.93
N GLY A 275 9.13 12.82 8.12
CA GLY A 275 9.97 12.18 7.10
C GLY A 275 9.51 10.75 6.80
N ASP A 276 8.93 10.06 7.78
CA ASP A 276 8.34 8.74 7.64
C ASP A 276 7.06 8.57 8.48
N ILE A 277 5.93 8.30 7.82
CA ILE A 277 4.65 8.00 8.48
C ILE A 277 4.45 6.52 8.78
N THR A 278 5.29 5.64 8.25
CA THR A 278 5.13 4.18 8.34
C THR A 278 4.89 3.68 9.77
N PRO A 279 5.62 4.17 10.80
CA PRO A 279 5.38 3.76 12.19
C PRO A 279 3.97 4.10 12.70
N LEU A 280 3.36 5.17 12.18
CA LEU A 280 2.02 5.61 12.57
C LEU A 280 0.92 4.85 11.83
N VAL A 281 1.21 4.39 10.61
CA VAL A 281 0.27 3.59 9.81
C VAL A 281 0.22 2.16 10.34
N ASN A 282 1.38 1.58 10.68
CA ASN A 282 1.49 0.18 11.08
C ASN A 282 1.15 -0.06 12.57
N SER A 283 1.05 0.99 13.38
CA SER A 283 0.76 0.84 14.80
C SER A 283 -0.08 1.98 15.37
N LYS A 284 -1.15 1.61 16.08
CA LYS A 284 -1.98 2.55 16.85
C LYS A 284 -1.38 2.93 18.21
N SER A 285 -0.24 2.36 18.60
CA SER A 285 0.33 2.51 19.95
C SER A 285 0.57 3.97 20.34
N GLN A 286 1.08 4.78 19.42
CA GLN A 286 1.33 6.20 19.65
C GLN A 286 0.03 7.01 19.76
N TYR A 287 -1.00 6.64 18.99
CA TYR A 287 -2.32 7.25 19.12
C TYR A 287 -2.97 6.91 20.47
N GLU A 288 -2.89 5.65 20.93
CA GLU A 288 -3.45 5.27 22.24
C GLU A 288 -2.69 5.95 23.40
N ALA A 289 -1.38 6.12 23.27
CA ALA A 289 -0.57 6.88 24.22
C ALA A 289 -0.96 8.37 24.25
N ASP A 290 -1.19 8.99 23.08
CA ASP A 290 -1.70 10.36 23.01
C ASP A 290 -3.09 10.48 23.63
N LYS A 291 -4.01 9.59 23.27
CA LYS A 291 -5.36 9.56 23.83
C LYS A 291 -5.37 9.42 25.36
N THR A 292 -4.44 8.63 25.92
CA THR A 292 -4.32 8.43 27.37
C THR A 292 -3.71 9.65 28.07
N ASN A 293 -2.74 10.31 27.44
CA ASN A 293 -2.02 11.44 28.04
C ASN A 293 -2.63 12.81 27.72
N SER A 294 -3.58 12.87 26.79
CA SER A 294 -4.21 14.12 26.40
C SER A 294 -5.21 14.58 27.47
N SER A 295 -5.15 15.87 27.79
CA SER A 295 -6.22 16.56 28.53
C SER A 295 -7.46 16.83 27.67
N ALA A 296 -7.42 16.52 26.36
CA ALA A 296 -8.53 16.73 25.45
C ALA A 296 -9.61 15.66 25.63
N SER A 297 -10.87 16.11 25.55
CA SER A 297 -12.06 15.27 25.65
C SER A 297 -12.16 14.23 24.52
N GLU A 298 -11.71 14.58 23.32
CA GLU A 298 -11.64 13.70 22.16
C GLU A 298 -10.47 14.11 21.26
N VAL A 299 -9.71 13.12 20.81
CA VAL A 299 -8.59 13.28 19.88
C VAL A 299 -8.80 12.34 18.70
N SER A 300 -8.59 12.86 17.49
CA SER A 300 -8.57 12.07 16.27
C SER A 300 -7.29 12.34 15.49
N TRP A 301 -6.73 11.29 14.90
CA TRP A 301 -5.56 11.37 14.03
C TRP A 301 -5.97 11.05 12.61
N VAL A 302 -5.55 11.89 11.67
CA VAL A 302 -5.61 11.60 10.24
C VAL A 302 -4.19 11.63 9.71
N VAL A 303 -3.69 10.47 9.29
CA VAL A 303 -2.33 10.29 8.77
C VAL A 303 -2.41 10.19 7.26
N CYS A 304 -1.64 11.01 6.56
CA CYS A 304 -1.66 11.06 5.10
C CYS A 304 -0.24 11.01 4.51
N SER A 305 -0.07 10.23 3.43
CA SER A 305 1.17 10.17 2.65
C SER A 305 1.24 11.32 1.65
N PHE A 306 2.44 11.85 1.42
CA PHE A 306 2.66 12.94 0.48
C PHE A 306 2.57 12.47 -0.98
N ILE A 307 1.85 13.22 -1.81
CA ILE A 307 1.73 12.96 -3.25
C ILE A 307 2.67 13.90 -4.02
N ASN A 308 2.39 15.20 -3.94
CA ASN A 308 3.15 16.26 -4.61
C ASN A 308 2.81 17.63 -3.99
N GLY A 309 3.55 18.67 -4.38
CA GLY A 309 3.36 20.02 -3.90
C GLY A 309 3.67 21.07 -4.95
N ARG A 310 3.39 22.33 -4.60
CA ARG A 310 3.71 23.52 -5.40
C ARG A 310 4.18 24.61 -4.46
N ASP A 311 5.19 25.38 -4.83
CA ASP A 311 5.75 26.47 -4.03
C ASP A 311 5.89 27.74 -4.89
N THR A 312 5.83 28.92 -4.27
CA THR A 312 6.05 30.23 -4.93
C THR A 312 7.42 30.38 -5.58
N ALA A 313 8.43 29.62 -5.13
CA ALA A 313 9.79 29.67 -5.65
C ALA A 313 10.01 28.91 -6.98
N GLY A 314 9.00 28.17 -7.46
CA GLY A 314 9.08 27.41 -8.72
C GLY A 314 8.57 28.21 -9.92
N LEU A 315 9.47 28.60 -10.83
CA LEU A 315 9.11 29.21 -12.12
C LEU A 315 8.33 28.26 -13.04
N SER A 316 8.49 26.93 -12.87
CA SER A 316 7.63 25.94 -13.50
C SER A 316 6.36 25.81 -12.65
N GLN A 317 5.20 26.23 -13.17
CA GLN A 317 3.90 25.94 -12.58
C GLN A 317 3.55 24.45 -12.66
N GLU A 318 4.48 23.56 -12.32
CA GLU A 318 4.37 22.11 -12.34
C GLU A 318 4.37 21.54 -10.91
N PRO A 319 3.69 20.42 -10.66
CA PRO A 319 3.72 19.76 -9.37
C PRO A 319 5.09 19.12 -9.11
N GLN A 320 5.57 19.21 -7.86
CA GLN A 320 6.86 18.69 -7.43
C GLN A 320 6.68 17.57 -6.40
N THR A 321 7.44 16.48 -6.52
CA THR A 321 7.42 15.37 -5.55
C THR A 321 8.31 15.62 -4.32
N LYS A 322 8.96 16.79 -4.25
CA LYS A 322 9.72 17.30 -3.11
C LYS A 322 9.88 18.83 -3.21
N PRO A 323 10.01 19.56 -2.10
CA PRO A 323 9.97 19.08 -0.71
C PRO A 323 8.52 18.90 -0.19
N HIS A 324 8.31 17.93 0.71
CA HIS A 324 6.99 17.73 1.32
C HIS A 324 6.73 18.72 2.47
N VAL A 325 7.78 19.12 3.19
CA VAL A 325 7.77 20.27 4.11
C VAL A 325 7.84 21.56 3.32
N LEU A 326 7.27 22.64 3.86
CA LEU A 326 7.40 23.96 3.25
C LEU A 326 8.84 24.45 3.40
N PRO A 327 9.49 24.96 2.33
CA PRO A 327 10.82 25.54 2.42
C PRO A 327 10.90 26.70 3.42
N ASN A 328 9.82 27.49 3.49
CA ASN A 328 9.65 28.57 4.44
C ASN A 328 8.40 28.27 5.29
N PRO A 329 8.52 28.15 6.62
CA PRO A 329 7.37 27.94 7.48
C PRO A 329 6.36 29.10 7.39
N PRO A 330 5.05 28.84 7.54
CA PRO A 330 4.03 29.87 7.45
C PRO A 330 4.13 30.85 8.63
N ALA A 331 3.91 32.15 8.41
CA ALA A 331 3.91 33.10 9.51
C ALA A 331 2.72 32.87 10.46
N ARG A 332 2.84 33.30 11.72
CA ARG A 332 1.68 33.33 12.63
C ARG A 332 0.56 34.17 12.01
N GLY A 333 -0.65 33.64 12.03
CA GLY A 333 -1.82 34.27 11.43
C GLY A 333 -2.05 33.92 9.96
N SER A 334 -1.11 33.23 9.30
CA SER A 334 -1.33 32.63 7.98
C SER A 334 -2.57 31.74 7.97
N ILE A 335 -3.22 31.65 6.81
CA ILE A 335 -4.43 30.86 6.59
C ILE A 335 -4.08 29.58 5.85
N LEU A 336 -4.50 28.43 6.39
CA LEU A 336 -4.41 27.13 5.74
C LEU A 336 -5.80 26.64 5.38
N VAL A 337 -6.04 26.40 4.09
CA VAL A 337 -7.25 25.73 3.61
C VAL A 337 -6.94 24.26 3.33
N ILE A 338 -7.60 23.36 4.05
CA ILE A 338 -7.53 21.91 3.83
C ILE A 338 -8.83 21.47 3.17
N ASN A 339 -8.75 21.05 1.91
CA ASN A 339 -9.86 20.43 1.20
C ASN A 339 -9.66 18.92 1.13
N GLY A 340 -10.66 18.15 1.53
CA GLY A 340 -10.71 16.70 1.37
C GLY A 340 -11.69 16.31 0.28
N SER A 341 -11.27 15.45 -0.65
CA SER A 341 -12.12 14.92 -1.73
C SER A 341 -12.01 13.41 -1.80
N THR A 342 -13.13 12.75 -2.03
CA THR A 342 -13.19 11.30 -2.30
C THR A 342 -13.84 11.11 -3.66
N PRO A 343 -13.09 11.12 -4.77
CA PRO A 343 -13.66 10.84 -6.09
C PRO A 343 -14.21 9.40 -6.12
N ARG A 344 -15.22 9.14 -6.96
CA ARG A 344 -15.59 7.76 -7.30
C ARG A 344 -14.38 7.02 -7.88
N ALA A 345 -14.31 5.72 -7.65
CA ALA A 345 -13.17 4.90 -8.04
C ALA A 345 -12.80 5.05 -9.52
N ASP A 346 -13.79 5.12 -10.41
CA ASP A 346 -13.62 5.30 -11.86
C ASP A 346 -13.31 6.74 -12.31
N LYS A 347 -13.17 7.68 -11.35
CA LYS A 347 -12.97 9.11 -11.59
C LYS A 347 -11.74 9.68 -10.86
N GLU A 348 -10.98 8.85 -10.16
CA GLU A 348 -9.78 9.26 -9.43
C GLU A 348 -8.73 9.86 -10.36
N ASP A 349 -8.47 9.26 -11.52
CA ASP A 349 -7.51 9.79 -12.50
C ASP A 349 -7.90 11.19 -13.00
N ASP A 350 -9.19 11.44 -13.22
CA ASP A 350 -9.70 12.76 -13.61
C ASP A 350 -9.49 13.79 -12.48
N TYR A 351 -9.65 13.38 -11.23
CA TYR A 351 -9.37 14.22 -10.06
C TYR A 351 -7.89 14.59 -9.95
N HIS A 352 -6.97 13.65 -10.19
CA HIS A 352 -5.53 13.95 -10.18
C HIS A 352 -5.15 14.86 -11.35
N ALA A 353 -5.62 14.56 -12.56
CA ALA A 353 -5.36 15.37 -13.76
C ALA A 353 -5.85 16.81 -13.57
N TRP A 354 -7.05 17.00 -13.02
CA TRP A 354 -7.58 18.32 -12.68
C TRP A 354 -6.67 19.10 -11.74
N TYR A 355 -6.18 18.46 -10.68
CA TYR A 355 -5.27 19.10 -9.72
C TYR A 355 -3.96 19.52 -10.36
N ASP A 356 -3.38 18.62 -11.14
CA ASP A 356 -2.03 18.82 -11.68
C ASP A 356 -2.05 19.81 -12.86
N GLN A 357 -3.06 19.74 -13.73
CA GLN A 357 -3.10 20.51 -14.98
C GLN A 357 -3.83 21.85 -14.88
N GLU A 358 -4.80 22.00 -13.95
CA GLU A 358 -5.65 23.20 -13.91
C GLU A 358 -5.76 23.82 -12.52
N HIS A 359 -6.26 23.08 -11.54
CA HIS A 359 -6.63 23.63 -10.24
C HIS A 359 -5.41 24.14 -9.47
N GLY A 360 -4.34 23.35 -9.41
CA GLY A 360 -3.12 23.73 -8.72
C GLY A 360 -2.53 25.03 -9.28
N GLY A 361 -2.44 25.14 -10.60
CA GLY A 361 -1.92 26.34 -11.28
C GLY A 361 -2.83 27.57 -11.15
N LYS A 362 -4.14 27.40 -10.99
CA LYS A 362 -5.06 28.53 -10.71
C LYS A 362 -4.92 29.05 -9.28
N LEU A 363 -4.67 28.18 -8.31
CA LEU A 363 -4.52 28.59 -6.91
C LEU A 363 -3.28 29.48 -6.70
N THR A 364 -2.22 29.29 -7.50
CA THR A 364 -1.01 30.11 -7.41
C THR A 364 -1.23 31.58 -7.78
N LYS A 365 -2.33 31.89 -8.47
CA LYS A 365 -2.69 33.26 -8.87
C LYS A 365 -3.42 34.02 -7.77
N VAL A 366 -3.88 33.33 -6.73
CA VAL A 366 -4.60 33.96 -5.62
C VAL A 366 -3.61 34.81 -4.81
N PRO A 367 -3.87 36.11 -4.62
CA PRO A 367 -2.98 36.97 -3.81
C PRO A 367 -2.68 36.39 -2.44
N GLY A 368 -1.42 36.44 -2.02
CA GLY A 368 -0.96 35.87 -0.74
C GLY A 368 -0.90 34.35 -0.70
N TRP A 369 -1.04 33.63 -1.83
CA TRP A 369 -0.78 32.18 -1.87
C TRP A 369 0.72 31.87 -1.76
N ASN A 370 1.07 30.90 -0.92
CA ASN A 370 2.46 30.54 -0.62
C ASN A 370 2.85 29.16 -1.18
N ALA A 371 2.03 28.16 -0.89
CA ALA A 371 2.35 26.78 -1.22
C ALA A 371 1.09 25.91 -1.24
N ALA A 372 1.18 24.78 -1.92
CA ALA A 372 0.24 23.68 -1.85
C ALA A 372 0.93 22.36 -1.56
N ARG A 373 0.28 21.49 -0.81
CA ARG A 373 0.69 20.09 -0.60
C ARG A 373 -0.51 19.18 -0.80
N ARG A 374 -0.34 18.13 -1.61
CA ARG A 374 -1.35 17.09 -1.85
C ARG A 374 -0.97 15.84 -1.09
N TYR A 375 -1.98 15.22 -0.49
CA TYR A 375 -1.79 14.01 0.30
C TYR A 375 -2.86 12.96 -0.02
N ALA A 376 -2.50 11.68 0.12
CA ALA A 376 -3.43 10.56 0.15
C ALA A 376 -3.61 10.10 1.59
N LEU A 377 -4.83 9.75 1.97
CA LEU A 377 -5.12 9.18 3.27
C LEU A 377 -4.40 7.83 3.44
N ALA A 378 -3.73 7.64 4.57
CA ALA A 378 -2.99 6.42 4.89
C ALA A 378 -3.56 5.70 6.12
N ALA A 379 -3.91 6.43 7.18
CA ALA A 379 -4.53 5.86 8.38
C ALA A 379 -5.44 6.87 9.07
N ILE A 380 -6.41 6.35 9.84
CA ILE A 380 -7.32 7.14 10.68
C ILE A 380 -7.42 6.49 12.04
N TYR A 381 -7.33 7.31 13.09
CA TYR A 381 -7.63 6.90 14.44
C TYR A 381 -8.57 7.90 15.11
N GLY A 382 -9.49 7.41 15.94
CA GLY A 382 -10.55 8.23 16.53
C GLY A 382 -11.75 8.41 15.60
N ASN A 383 -12.58 9.41 15.90
CA ASN A 383 -13.84 9.65 15.21
C ASN A 383 -13.81 11.02 14.52
N VAL A 384 -13.48 11.02 13.23
CA VAL A 384 -13.48 12.23 12.42
C VAL A 384 -13.87 11.90 10.99
N GLU A 385 -14.60 12.81 10.35
CA GLU A 385 -14.90 12.70 8.93
C GLU A 385 -13.61 12.89 8.11
N THR A 386 -13.40 12.01 7.13
CA THR A 386 -12.19 11.99 6.30
C THR A 386 -12.50 11.89 4.82
N ALA A 387 -11.47 12.08 4.00
CA ALA A 387 -11.53 11.90 2.56
C ALA A 387 -10.30 11.12 2.07
N ASN A 388 -10.37 10.53 0.87
CA ASN A 388 -9.24 9.76 0.33
C ASN A 388 -8.04 10.65 -0.04
N PHE A 389 -8.30 11.89 -0.47
CA PHE A 389 -7.26 12.81 -0.89
C PHE A 389 -7.46 14.19 -0.27
N TYR A 390 -6.35 14.84 0.03
CA TYR A 390 -6.34 16.18 0.60
C TYR A 390 -5.48 17.15 -0.20
N GLY A 391 -5.94 18.38 -0.31
CA GLY A 391 -5.16 19.52 -0.79
C GLY A 391 -5.04 20.58 0.31
N PHE A 392 -3.81 20.81 0.76
CA PHE A 392 -3.44 21.80 1.77
C PHE A 392 -2.93 23.04 1.03
N ASN A 393 -3.59 24.18 1.17
CA ASN A 393 -3.18 25.44 0.54
C ASN A 393 -2.88 26.50 1.59
N PHE A 394 -1.65 26.99 1.59
CA PHE A 394 -1.13 27.95 2.54
C PHE A 394 -1.21 29.36 1.95
N TYR A 395 -1.72 30.29 2.75
CA TYR A 395 -1.87 31.70 2.41
C TYR A 395 -1.34 32.58 3.53
N ASP A 396 -0.96 33.80 3.18
CA ASP A 396 -0.67 34.87 4.14
C ASP A 396 -1.91 35.23 4.97
N ALA A 397 -1.69 35.96 6.07
CA ALA A 397 -2.80 36.44 6.91
C ALA A 397 -3.73 37.37 6.10
N GLU A 398 -3.14 38.26 5.29
CA GLU A 398 -3.82 39.06 4.30
C GLU A 398 -3.70 38.38 2.94
N ASN A 399 -4.82 37.90 2.38
CA ASN A 399 -4.81 37.11 1.16
C ASN A 399 -6.08 37.35 0.33
N GLY A 400 -6.10 36.80 -0.89
CA GLY A 400 -7.19 36.94 -1.85
C GLY A 400 -8.26 35.84 -1.80
N LEU A 401 -8.35 35.05 -0.72
CA LEU A 401 -9.39 34.03 -0.59
C LEU A 401 -10.79 34.67 -0.68
N GLY A 402 -11.66 34.09 -1.52
CA GLY A 402 -13.00 34.66 -1.81
C GLY A 402 -13.01 35.80 -2.84
N GLY A 403 -11.84 36.31 -3.23
CA GLY A 403 -11.68 37.33 -4.26
C GLY A 403 -11.84 36.80 -5.70
N PRO A 404 -11.66 37.67 -6.72
CA PRO A 404 -11.85 37.33 -8.13
C PRO A 404 -11.00 36.15 -8.60
N GLU A 405 -9.70 36.14 -8.29
CA GLU A 405 -8.78 35.06 -8.69
C GLU A 405 -9.17 33.71 -8.06
N TRP A 406 -9.61 33.72 -6.79
CA TRP A 406 -10.10 32.52 -6.13
C TRP A 406 -11.38 31.99 -6.77
N LYS A 407 -12.34 32.89 -7.10
CA LYS A 407 -13.59 32.54 -7.79
C LYS A 407 -13.34 32.03 -9.21
N ALA A 408 -12.37 32.58 -9.92
CA ALA A 408 -11.92 32.12 -11.24
C ALA A 408 -11.28 30.71 -11.20
N GLY A 409 -10.93 30.24 -10.01
CA GLY A 409 -10.55 28.86 -9.71
C GLY A 409 -11.68 27.84 -9.88
N VAL A 410 -12.95 28.27 -9.89
CA VAL A 410 -14.10 27.39 -10.09
C VAL A 410 -14.44 27.31 -11.58
N THR A 411 -13.88 26.29 -12.23
CA THR A 411 -14.08 25.98 -13.64
C THR A 411 -15.17 24.93 -13.87
N GLU A 412 -15.54 24.69 -15.13
CA GLU A 412 -16.39 23.55 -15.50
C GLU A 412 -15.77 22.21 -15.06
N TRP A 413 -14.45 22.05 -15.18
CA TRP A 413 -13.75 20.85 -14.69
C TRP A 413 -13.83 20.74 -13.17
N THR A 414 -13.69 21.85 -12.45
CA THR A 414 -13.89 21.89 -10.99
C THR A 414 -15.30 21.42 -10.60
N LEU A 415 -16.33 21.88 -11.33
CA LEU A 415 -17.72 21.46 -11.09
C LEU A 415 -17.92 19.96 -11.42
N ARG A 416 -17.30 19.47 -12.50
CA ARG A 416 -17.28 18.04 -12.86
C ARG A 416 -16.62 17.19 -11.78
N ILE A 417 -15.48 17.61 -11.24
CA ILE A 417 -14.81 16.90 -10.16
C ILE A 417 -15.68 16.85 -8.92
N ARG A 418 -16.35 17.95 -8.57
CA ARG A 418 -17.26 18.00 -7.42
C ARG A 418 -18.46 17.08 -7.59
N SER A 419 -19.06 17.00 -8.77
CA SER A 419 -20.16 16.06 -9.04
C SER A 419 -19.71 14.60 -9.13
N ASN A 420 -18.41 14.36 -9.31
CA ASN A 420 -17.79 13.04 -9.33
C ASN A 420 -17.37 12.52 -7.95
N ALA A 421 -17.65 13.25 -6.87
CA ALA A 421 -17.35 12.81 -5.51
C ALA A 421 -18.26 11.65 -5.07
N ALA A 422 -17.67 10.62 -4.45
CA ALA A 422 -18.38 9.48 -3.87
C ALA A 422 -19.04 9.80 -2.52
N LYS A 423 -18.56 10.85 -1.84
CA LYS A 423 -19.15 11.42 -0.63
C LYS A 423 -18.89 12.94 -0.59
N PRO A 424 -19.59 13.71 0.25
CA PRO A 424 -19.41 15.15 0.33
C PRO A 424 -17.93 15.54 0.51
N ASN A 425 -17.53 16.63 -0.17
CA ASN A 425 -16.17 17.15 -0.01
C ASN A 425 -16.05 17.88 1.33
N ILE A 426 -14.91 17.67 1.98
CA ILE A 426 -14.56 18.33 3.23
C ILE A 426 -13.84 19.62 2.90
N ARG A 427 -14.16 20.70 3.61
CA ARG A 427 -13.37 21.93 3.56
C ARG A 427 -13.22 22.47 4.97
N ARG A 428 -11.98 22.61 5.41
CA ARG A 428 -11.63 23.24 6.68
C ARG A 428 -10.72 24.44 6.44
N VAL A 429 -10.97 25.54 7.15
CA VAL A 429 -10.11 26.73 7.14
C VAL A 429 -9.49 26.87 8.52
N TRP A 430 -8.17 26.98 8.54
CA TRP A 430 -7.38 27.05 9.74
C TRP A 430 -6.53 28.31 9.75
N LYS A 431 -6.27 28.83 10.94
CA LYS A 431 -5.33 29.91 11.19
C LYS A 431 -4.13 29.36 11.95
N VAL A 432 -2.92 29.70 11.50
CA VAL A 432 -1.67 29.29 12.15
C VAL A 432 -1.47 30.07 13.45
N GLU A 433 -1.34 29.36 14.57
CA GLU A 433 -1.06 29.94 15.89
C GLU A 433 0.43 29.87 16.22
N THR A 434 1.07 28.72 16.00
CA THR A 434 2.52 28.54 16.18
C THR A 434 3.12 27.65 15.11
N VAL A 435 4.43 27.82 14.91
CA VAL A 435 5.31 27.01 14.05
C VAL A 435 6.37 26.33 14.91
#